data_AF-A0A366KFF0-F1
#
_entry.id   AF-A0A366KFF0-F1
#
_cell.length_a   1.000
_cell.length_b   1.000
_cell.length_c   1.000
_cell.angle_alpha   90.00
_cell.angle_beta   90.00
_cell.angle_gamma   90.00
#
_symmetry.space_group_name_H-M   'P 1'
#
loop_
_entity.id
_entity.type
_entity.pdbx_description
1 polymer ?
#
loop_
_entity_poly.entity_id
_entity_poly.type
_entity_poly.pdbx_seq_one_letter_code
_entity_poly.pdbx_strand_id
1 'polypeptide(L)'
;MADLAADAGASRWTLARCMSWCWDLEPALPPVLDRHHSLTFDGTYLAHGWCLLVLADARSRPLAVHWCDSESRASYRALFHGMPAPDALTCDGDRGCLAQVKVSWPGTRAQHCLAQRLTRVRDPQGAAS
;
A
#
# COMPACT_ATOMS: atom_id res chain seq x y z
N MET A 1 -20.06 -5.09 8.70
CA MET A 1 -21.05 -4.13 9.26
C MET A 1 -22.20 -4.80 9.98
N ALA A 2 -22.75 -5.93 9.50
CA ALA A 2 -23.85 -6.61 10.20
C ALA A 2 -23.41 -7.16 11.56
N ASP A 3 -22.29 -7.89 11.60
CA ASP A 3 -21.78 -8.47 12.85
C ASP A 3 -21.38 -7.39 13.87
N LEU A 4 -20.65 -6.37 13.42
CA LEU A 4 -20.29 -5.22 14.27
C LEU A 4 -21.52 -4.47 14.81
N ALA A 5 -22.60 -4.38 14.03
CA ALA A 5 -23.85 -3.76 14.47
C ALA A 5 -24.58 -4.64 15.50
N ALA A 6 -24.58 -5.96 15.30
CA ALA A 6 -25.11 -6.93 16.25
C ALA A 6 -24.35 -6.88 17.59
N ASP A 7 -23.00 -6.86 17.54
CA ASP A 7 -22.14 -6.72 18.72
C ASP A 7 -22.38 -5.40 19.46
N ALA A 8 -22.65 -4.33 18.72
CA ALA A 8 -22.98 -3.02 19.27
C ALA A 8 -24.45 -2.89 19.73
N GLY A 9 -25.28 -3.92 19.59
CA GLY A 9 -26.71 -3.88 19.92
C GLY A 9 -27.51 -2.86 19.09
N ALA A 10 -27.05 -2.54 17.88
CA ALA A 10 -27.59 -1.48 17.03
C ALA A 10 -28.00 -2.01 15.64
N SER A 11 -28.88 -1.28 14.95
CA SER A 11 -29.13 -1.57 13.54
C SER A 11 -27.92 -1.15 12.68
N ARG A 12 -27.75 -1.79 11.51
CA ARG A 12 -26.71 -1.39 10.52
C ARG A 12 -26.77 0.11 10.20
N TRP A 13 -27.97 0.67 10.10
CA TRP A 13 -28.17 2.09 9.77
C TRP A 13 -27.72 3.00 10.92
N THR A 14 -28.08 2.65 12.16
CA THR A 14 -27.63 3.39 13.34
C THR A 14 -26.10 3.37 13.46
N LEU A 15 -25.47 2.19 13.30
CA LEU A 15 -24.01 2.08 13.34
C LEU A 15 -23.34 2.90 12.23
N ALA A 16 -23.84 2.80 10.99
CA ALA A 16 -23.30 3.59 9.87
C ALA A 16 -23.40 5.11 10.12
N ARG A 17 -24.50 5.57 10.71
CA ARG A 17 -24.66 6.98 11.10
C ARG A 17 -23.67 7.38 12.20
N CYS A 18 -23.50 6.54 13.21
CA CYS A 18 -22.53 6.78 14.29
C CYS A 18 -21.07 6.81 13.79
N MET A 19 -20.76 6.11 12.71
CA MET A 19 -19.43 6.10 12.08
C MET A 19 -19.30 7.09 10.91
N SER A 20 -20.33 7.91 10.65
CA SER A 20 -20.33 8.82 9.50
C SER A 20 -19.18 9.83 9.55
N TRP A 21 -18.81 10.28 10.75
CA TRP A 21 -17.67 11.19 10.98
C TRP A 21 -16.34 10.63 10.49
N CYS A 22 -16.18 9.30 10.38
CA CYS A 22 -14.95 8.71 9.85
C CYS A 22 -14.71 9.10 8.38
N TRP A 23 -15.77 9.43 7.65
CA TRP A 23 -15.68 9.87 6.25
C TRP A 23 -15.26 11.34 6.11
N ASP A 24 -15.35 12.11 7.19
CA ASP A 24 -14.91 13.51 7.23
C ASP A 24 -13.42 13.65 7.60
N LEU A 25 -12.77 12.52 7.92
CA LEU A 25 -11.34 12.50 8.20
C LEU A 25 -10.55 12.54 6.90
N GLU A 26 -9.65 13.53 6.80
CA GLU A 26 -8.59 13.54 5.79
C GLU A 26 -7.27 13.11 6.46
N PRO A 27 -6.91 11.81 6.42
CA PRO A 27 -5.69 11.34 7.06
C PRO A 27 -4.45 11.92 6.34
N ALA A 28 -3.78 12.86 7.01
CA ALA A 28 -2.54 13.44 6.53
C ALA A 28 -1.34 12.74 7.16
N LEU A 29 -0.41 12.27 6.33
CA LEU A 29 0.90 11.83 6.78
C LEU A 29 1.86 13.02 6.82
N PRO A 30 2.71 13.15 7.85
CA PRO A 30 3.74 14.18 7.87
C PRO A 30 4.74 13.95 6.72
N PRO A 31 5.36 15.02 6.19
CA PRO A 31 6.37 14.88 5.16
C PRO A 31 7.55 14.05 5.67
N VAL A 32 8.02 13.13 4.82
CA VAL A 32 9.18 12.29 5.11
C VAL A 32 10.43 13.06 4.71
N LEU A 33 11.17 13.58 5.69
CA LEU A 33 12.37 14.38 5.44
C LEU A 33 13.65 13.56 5.53
N ASP A 34 13.64 12.53 6.38
CA ASP A 34 14.81 11.69 6.64
C ASP A 34 14.87 10.50 5.68
N ARG A 35 16.10 10.08 5.37
CA ARG A 35 16.36 8.84 4.65
C ARG A 35 16.04 7.64 5.54
N HIS A 36 15.33 6.66 4.98
CA HIS A 36 15.10 5.37 5.63
C HIS A 36 16.00 4.28 5.05
N HIS A 37 16.53 3.41 5.91
CA HIS A 37 17.36 2.27 5.48
C HIS A 37 16.56 1.28 4.64
N SER A 38 15.36 0.90 5.09
CA SER A 38 14.50 -0.03 4.39
C SER A 38 13.06 0.42 4.43
N LEU A 39 12.40 0.37 3.28
CA LEU A 39 10.97 0.54 3.14
C LEU A 39 10.32 -0.74 2.62
N THR A 40 9.04 -0.91 2.94
CA THR A 40 8.19 -1.94 2.36
C THR A 40 7.05 -1.26 1.62
N PHE A 41 6.81 -1.71 0.40
CA PHE A 41 5.65 -1.37 -0.40
C PHE A 41 4.62 -2.50 -0.29
N ASP A 42 3.36 -2.11 -0.14
CA ASP A 42 2.20 -3.01 -0.14
C ASP A 42 1.06 -2.39 -0.97
N GLY A 43 0.43 -3.20 -1.82
CA GLY A 43 -0.74 -2.82 -2.61
C GLY A 43 -1.96 -3.63 -2.19
N THR A 44 -3.00 -2.96 -1.69
CA THR A 44 -4.24 -3.63 -1.30
C THR A 44 -5.38 -3.25 -2.23
N TYR A 45 -5.84 -4.21 -3.05
CA TYR A 45 -7.06 -4.08 -3.82
C TYR A 45 -8.30 -4.15 -2.92
N LEU A 46 -9.19 -3.21 -3.14
CA LEU A 46 -10.44 -3.03 -2.43
C LEU A 46 -11.61 -3.23 -3.38
N ALA A 47 -12.82 -3.35 -2.81
CA ALA A 47 -14.03 -3.49 -3.61
C ALA A 47 -14.21 -2.32 -4.58
N HIS A 48 -14.93 -2.57 -5.68
CA HIS A 48 -15.25 -1.57 -6.72
C HIS A 48 -14.03 -1.04 -7.49
N GLY A 49 -12.95 -1.82 -7.59
CA GLY A 49 -11.81 -1.48 -8.44
C GLY A 49 -10.91 -0.38 -7.88
N TRP A 50 -10.95 -0.16 -6.56
CA TRP A 50 -9.99 0.73 -5.90
C TRP A 50 -8.81 -0.06 -5.39
N CYS A 51 -7.65 0.57 -5.31
CA CYS A 51 -6.45 0.05 -4.70
C CYS A 51 -5.83 1.14 -3.80
N LEU A 52 -5.37 0.72 -2.63
CA LEU A 52 -4.60 1.54 -1.72
C LEU A 52 -3.14 1.08 -1.76
N LEU A 53 -2.25 1.99 -2.16
CA LEU A 53 -0.82 1.77 -2.13
C LEU A 53 -0.25 2.37 -0.86
N VAL A 54 0.63 1.63 -0.18
CA VAL A 54 1.26 2.05 1.06
C VAL A 54 2.76 1.85 0.98
N LEU A 55 3.52 2.87 1.36
CA LEU A 55 4.92 2.73 1.75
C LEU A 55 5.01 2.79 3.26
N ALA A 56 5.67 1.81 3.86
CA ALA A 56 5.87 1.73 5.30
C ALA A 56 7.34 1.56 5.67
N ASP A 57 7.71 2.02 6.86
CA ASP A 57 9.03 1.80 7.43
C ASP A 57 9.20 0.36 7.94
N ALA A 58 10.39 0.04 8.47
CA ALA A 58 10.70 -1.27 9.05
C ALA A 58 9.83 -1.66 10.26
N ARG A 59 9.07 -0.71 10.84
CA ARG A 59 8.13 -0.93 11.95
C ARG A 59 6.68 -0.97 11.47
N SER A 60 6.45 -1.08 10.16
CA SER A 60 5.14 -1.08 9.54
C SER A 60 4.36 0.23 9.76
N ARG A 61 5.06 1.35 9.99
CA ARG A 61 4.41 2.66 10.08
C ARG A 61 4.28 3.24 8.67
N PRO A 62 3.09 3.67 8.23
CA PRO A 62 2.90 4.26 6.91
C PRO A 62 3.63 5.60 6.83
N LEU A 63 4.39 5.77 5.76
CA LEU A 63 5.15 6.98 5.42
C LEU A 63 4.53 7.71 4.23
N ALA A 64 3.95 6.96 3.30
CA ALA A 64 3.17 7.50 2.20
C ALA A 64 2.01 6.56 1.88
N VAL A 65 0.89 7.15 1.46
CA VAL A 65 -0.29 6.42 0.97
C VAL A 65 -0.78 7.03 -0.32
N HIS A 66 -1.31 6.22 -1.21
CA HIS A 66 -1.88 6.70 -2.47
C HIS A 66 -3.07 5.83 -2.87
N TRP A 67 -4.22 6.47 -3.07
CA TRP A 67 -5.40 5.85 -3.65
C TRP A 67 -5.32 5.85 -5.17
N CYS A 68 -5.61 4.73 -5.80
CA CYS A 68 -5.68 4.60 -7.25
C CYS A 68 -6.73 3.56 -7.67
N ASP A 69 -7.06 3.51 -8.95
CA ASP A 69 -7.92 2.47 -9.55
C ASP A 69 -7.12 1.22 -9.96
N SER A 70 -5.80 1.36 -10.06
CA SER A 70 -4.89 0.32 -10.52
C SER A 70 -3.46 0.62 -10.10
N GLU A 71 -2.71 -0.45 -9.86
CA GLU A 71 -1.27 -0.39 -9.73
C GLU A 71 -0.64 -0.04 -11.07
N SER A 72 -0.25 1.23 -11.21
CA SER A 72 0.31 1.77 -12.44
C SER A 72 1.61 2.52 -12.17
N ARG A 73 2.39 2.74 -13.23
CA ARG A 73 3.61 3.56 -13.16
C ARG A 73 3.33 4.98 -12.64
N ALA A 74 2.16 5.53 -12.96
CA ALA A 74 1.76 6.84 -12.47
C ALA A 74 1.45 6.80 -10.97
N SER A 75 0.71 5.79 -10.51
CA SER A 75 0.36 5.57 -9.10
C SER A 75 1.62 5.41 -8.23
N TYR A 76 2.58 4.61 -8.68
CA TYR A 76 3.87 4.45 -8.00
C TYR A 76 4.67 5.76 -7.95
N ARG A 77 4.70 6.52 -9.06
CA ARG A 77 5.40 7.81 -9.08
C ARG A 77 4.76 8.80 -8.11
N ALA A 78 3.42 8.83 -8.04
CA ALA A 78 2.70 9.67 -7.10
C ALA A 78 3.01 9.28 -5.66
N LEU A 79 3.05 7.97 -5.35
CA LEU A 79 3.40 7.46 -4.03
C LEU A 79 4.84 7.83 -3.60
N PHE A 80 5.79 7.80 -4.53
CA PHE A 80 7.20 8.09 -4.23
C PHE A 80 7.53 9.59 -4.22
N HIS A 81 6.59 10.43 -4.64
CA HIS A 81 6.84 11.85 -4.86
C HIS A 81 7.23 12.57 -3.57
N GLY A 82 8.32 13.34 -3.62
CA GLY A 82 8.80 14.14 -2.49
C GLY A 82 9.54 13.35 -1.41
N MET A 83 9.70 12.04 -1.55
CA MET A 83 10.40 11.21 -0.58
C MET A 83 11.91 11.09 -0.89
N PRO A 84 12.79 11.13 0.14
CA PRO A 84 14.17 10.72 0.01
C PRO A 84 14.30 9.26 -0.44
N ALA A 85 15.26 8.99 -1.32
CA ALA A 85 15.55 7.62 -1.76
C ALA A 85 16.00 6.75 -0.57
N PRO A 86 15.37 5.58 -0.32
CA PRO A 86 15.81 4.64 0.72
C PRO A 86 17.01 3.80 0.26
N ASP A 87 17.69 3.12 1.17
CA ASP A 87 18.81 2.23 0.79
C ASP A 87 18.32 0.90 0.21
N ALA A 88 17.15 0.45 0.65
CA ALA A 88 16.48 -0.74 0.16
C ALA A 88 14.95 -0.59 0.17
N LEU A 89 14.28 -1.24 -0.79
CA LEU A 89 12.83 -1.32 -0.86
C LEU A 89 12.38 -2.75 -1.19
N THR A 90 11.39 -3.23 -0.44
CA THR A 90 10.76 -4.53 -0.67
C THR A 90 9.34 -4.31 -1.23
N CYS A 91 9.06 -4.75 -2.45
CA CYS A 91 7.70 -4.72 -3.03
C CYS A 91 6.98 -6.06 -2.80
N ASP A 92 5.73 -6.02 -2.34
CA ASP A 92 4.79 -7.11 -2.58
C ASP A 92 4.41 -7.17 -4.07
N GLY A 93 3.86 -8.30 -4.55
CA GLY A 93 3.09 -8.33 -5.81
C GLY A 93 3.81 -8.10 -7.15
N ASP A 94 4.23 -6.87 -7.46
CA ASP A 94 4.29 -6.39 -8.84
C ASP A 94 5.72 -6.12 -9.39
N ARG A 95 5.94 -6.52 -10.65
CA ARG A 95 7.15 -6.16 -11.41
C ARG A 95 7.16 -4.67 -11.76
N GLY A 96 5.98 -4.05 -11.92
CA GLY A 96 5.83 -2.62 -12.17
C GLY A 96 6.41 -1.77 -11.04
N CYS A 97 6.19 -2.15 -9.77
CA CYS A 97 6.80 -1.50 -8.60
C CYS A 97 8.32 -1.48 -8.71
N LEU A 98 8.95 -2.64 -8.92
CA LEU A 98 10.41 -2.74 -9.04
C LEU A 98 10.97 -1.91 -10.20
N ALA A 99 10.29 -1.90 -11.34
CA ALA A 99 10.69 -1.10 -12.49
C ALA A 99 10.62 0.40 -12.18
N GLN A 100 9.57 0.84 -11.48
CA GLN A 100 9.42 2.25 -11.14
C GLN A 100 10.37 2.70 -10.02
N VAL A 101 10.77 1.81 -9.10
CA VAL A 101 11.82 2.10 -8.11
C VAL A 101 13.16 2.39 -8.81
N LYS A 102 13.55 1.60 -9.81
CA LYS A 102 14.79 1.85 -10.58
C LYS A 102 14.80 3.21 -11.28
N VAL A 103 13.61 3.69 -11.69
CA VAL A 103 13.46 5.00 -12.34
C VAL A 103 13.49 6.13 -11.31
N SER A 104 12.79 5.96 -10.19
CA SER A 104 12.59 7.02 -9.20
C SER A 104 13.81 7.15 -8.29
N TRP A 105 14.42 6.03 -7.93
CA TRP A 105 15.57 5.92 -7.05
C TRP A 105 16.61 4.91 -7.60
N PRO A 106 17.43 5.31 -8.60
CA PRO A 106 18.36 4.40 -9.28
C PRO A 106 19.38 3.71 -8.35
N GLY A 107 19.71 4.31 -7.22
CA GLY A 107 20.63 3.75 -6.22
C GLY A 107 19.96 2.85 -5.16
N THR A 108 18.64 2.75 -5.14
CA THR A 108 17.91 1.94 -4.16
C THR A 108 17.95 0.47 -4.56
N ARG A 109 18.29 -0.41 -3.61
CA ARG A 109 18.20 -1.86 -3.81
C ARG A 109 16.74 -2.31 -3.71
N ALA A 110 16.14 -2.71 -4.83
CA ALA A 110 14.76 -3.14 -4.88
C ALA A 110 14.63 -4.67 -5.01
N GLN A 111 13.75 -5.28 -4.23
CA GLN A 111 13.48 -6.73 -4.28
C GLN A 111 12.01 -7.04 -4.03
N HIS A 112 11.58 -8.25 -4.40
CA HIS A 112 10.27 -8.76 -4.01
C HIS A 112 10.28 -9.27 -2.56
N CYS A 113 9.15 -9.14 -1.87
CA CYS A 113 8.94 -9.76 -0.56
C CYS A 113 9.16 -11.28 -0.62
N LEU A 114 9.79 -11.83 0.42
CA LEU A 114 10.06 -13.27 0.52
C LEU A 114 8.76 -14.09 0.46
N ALA A 115 7.70 -13.64 1.14
CA ALA A 115 6.40 -14.30 1.10
C ALA A 115 5.90 -14.45 -0.35
N GLN A 116 6.01 -13.37 -1.13
CA GLN A 116 5.61 -13.38 -2.54
C GLN A 116 6.52 -14.25 -3.42
N ARG A 117 7.82 -14.28 -3.13
CA ARG A 117 8.75 -15.20 -3.82
C ARG A 117 8.37 -16.65 -3.54
N LEU A 118 7.99 -16.97 -2.30
CA LEU A 118 7.59 -18.31 -1.89
C LEU A 118 6.24 -18.73 -2.48
N THR A 119 5.25 -17.83 -2.54
CA THR A 119 3.95 -18.12 -3.20
C THR A 119 4.13 -18.40 -4.69
N ARG A 120 4.93 -17.60 -5.41
CA ARG A 120 5.21 -17.87 -6.85
C ARG A 120 5.91 -19.19 -7.12
N VAL A 121 6.81 -19.62 -6.24
CA VAL A 121 7.48 -20.92 -6.38
C VAL A 121 6.50 -22.07 -6.11
N ARG A 122 5.55 -21.87 -5.19
CA ARG A 122 4.53 -22.85 -4.83
C ARG A 122 3.39 -22.93 -5.84
N ASP A 123 3.10 -21.85 -6.55
CA ASP A 123 2.07 -21.79 -7.60
C ASP A 123 2.64 -21.25 -8.93
N PRO A 124 3.24 -22.12 -9.76
CA PRO A 124 3.82 -21.72 -11.04
C PRO A 124 2.78 -21.34 -12.12
N GLN A 125 1.47 -21.51 -11.88
CA GLN A 125 0.43 -21.28 -12.90
C GLN A 125 -0.10 -19.83 -12.95
N GLY A 126 0.22 -18.97 -11.98
CA GLY A 126 -0.18 -17.55 -11.97
C GLY A 126 0.77 -16.58 -12.72
N ALA A 127 1.71 -17.08 -13.53
CA ALA A 127 2.74 -16.26 -14.19
C ALA A 127 2.35 -15.73 -15.59
N ALA A 128 1.14 -16.05 -16.08
CA ALA A 128 0.63 -15.64 -17.39
C ALA A 128 -0.79 -15.08 -17.27
N SER A 129 -0.90 -13.85 -16.78
CA SER A 129 -2.08 -12.98 -16.96
C SER A 129 -1.64 -11.54 -16.77
#